data_AF-R0M4J7-F1
#
_entry.id   AF-R0M4J7-F1
#
_cell.length_a   1.000
_cell.length_b   1.000
_cell.length_c   1.000
_cell.angle_alpha   90.00
_cell.angle_beta   90.00
_cell.angle_gamma   90.00
#
_symmetry.space_group_name_H-M   'P 1'
#
loop_
_entity.id
_entity.type
_entity.pdbx_description
1 polymer ?
#
loop_
_entity_poly.entity_id
_entity_poly.type
_entity_poly.pdbx_seq_one_letter_code
_entity_poly.pdbx_strand_id
1 'polypeptide(L)'
;MAALNACMSVGYAANAAMMGIKIHSLEIETDGTLDLRGFLGIDESVNPGYDEVSVVIRLQTDASRERVEELHNVVLKTSVNYANFSKAIRMLPKLEVIEG
;
A
#
# COMPACT_ATOMS: atom_id res chain seq x y z
N MET A 1 5.17 -5.92 -3.35
CA MET A 1 4.45 -4.79 -2.71
C MET A 1 4.94 -3.40 -3.13
N ALA A 2 5.90 -3.29 -4.05
CA ALA A 2 6.48 -2.00 -4.49
C ALA A 2 5.45 -0.95 -4.95
N ALA A 3 4.38 -1.35 -5.65
CA ALA A 3 3.33 -0.42 -6.08
C ALA A 3 2.56 0.21 -4.90
N LEU A 4 2.32 -0.55 -3.82
CA LEU A 4 1.69 -0.02 -2.61
C LEU A 4 2.60 1.03 -1.97
N ASN A 5 3.86 0.68 -1.73
CA ASN A 5 4.83 1.56 -1.07
C ASN A 5 5.08 2.81 -1.90
N ALA A 6 5.27 2.68 -3.22
CA ALA A 6 5.46 3.83 -4.11
C ALA A 6 4.26 4.80 -4.08
N CYS A 7 3.03 4.27 -4.15
CA CYS A 7 1.83 5.09 -4.08
C CYS A 7 1.71 5.81 -2.72
N MET A 8 1.96 5.10 -1.61
CA MET A 8 1.96 5.71 -0.28
C MET A 8 3.06 6.78 -0.14
N SER A 9 4.27 6.52 -0.63
CA SER A 9 5.37 7.50 -0.60
C SER A 9 5.02 8.79 -1.34
N VAL A 10 4.40 8.70 -2.52
CA VAL A 10 3.88 9.87 -3.24
C VAL A 10 2.79 10.57 -2.42
N GLY A 11 1.89 9.80 -1.80
CA GLY A 11 0.87 10.33 -0.90
C GLY A 11 1.46 11.16 0.24
N TYR A 12 2.49 10.66 0.93
CA TYR A 12 3.18 11.42 1.97
C TYR A 12 3.86 12.66 1.43
N ALA A 13 4.62 12.55 0.34
CA ALA A 13 5.35 13.69 -0.23
C ALA A 13 4.39 14.83 -0.65
N ALA A 14 3.31 14.49 -1.35
CA ALA A 14 2.35 15.48 -1.84
C ALA A 14 1.58 16.15 -0.70
N ASN A 15 1.04 15.37 0.24
CA ASN A 15 0.27 15.93 1.37
C ASN A 15 1.16 16.71 2.33
N ALA A 16 2.39 16.24 2.60
CA ALA A 16 3.33 16.99 3.43
C ALA A 16 3.66 18.35 2.81
N ALA A 17 3.91 18.42 1.50
CA ALA A 17 4.15 19.68 0.80
C ALA A 17 2.95 20.64 0.94
N MET A 18 1.72 20.13 0.78
CA MET A 18 0.50 20.93 0.93
C MET A 18 0.26 21.43 2.36
N MET A 19 0.66 20.64 3.37
CA MET A 19 0.57 20.98 4.79
C MET A 19 1.76 21.81 5.30
N GLY A 20 2.74 22.14 4.44
CA GLY A 20 3.95 22.86 4.81
C GLY A 20 4.89 22.05 5.72
N ILE A 21 4.84 20.71 5.64
CA ILE A 21 5.69 19.79 6.41
C ILE A 21 6.90 19.41 5.55
N LYS A 22 8.10 19.73 6.03
CA LYS A 22 9.34 19.32 5.38
C LYS A 22 9.72 17.90 5.80
N ILE A 23 9.71 16.96 4.86
CA ILE A 23 10.21 15.60 5.07
C ILE A 23 11.72 15.57 4.85
N HIS A 24 12.48 15.03 5.81
CA HIS A 24 13.92 14.78 5.67
C HIS A 24 14.21 13.36 5.18
N SER A 25 13.45 12.38 5.70
CA SER A 25 13.48 10.99 5.25
C SER A 25 12.11 10.34 5.40
N LEU A 26 11.81 9.42 4.50
CA LEU A 26 10.61 8.60 4.52
C LEU A 26 10.99 7.19 4.07
N GLU A 27 10.71 6.21 4.91
CA GLU A 27 10.86 4.79 4.61
C GLU A 27 9.51 4.10 4.84
N ILE A 28 9.15 3.24 3.90
CA ILE A 28 7.94 2.41 3.98
C ILE A 28 8.35 0.97 3.74
N GLU A 29 8.20 0.17 4.79
CA GLU A 29 8.44 -1.27 4.79
C GLU A 29 7.11 -2.00 4.79
N THR A 30 7.04 -3.11 4.07
CA THR A 30 5.78 -3.84 3.92
C THR A 30 6.05 -5.32 3.82
N ASP A 31 5.39 -6.08 4.68
CA ASP A 31 5.52 -7.52 4.80
C ASP A 31 4.17 -8.20 4.62
N GLY A 32 4.21 -9.40 4.07
CA GLY A 32 3.05 -10.26 3.91
C GLY A 32 3.51 -11.71 3.78
N THR A 33 2.71 -12.63 4.33
CA THR A 33 2.98 -14.07 4.25
C THR A 33 1.99 -14.73 3.30
N LEU A 34 2.48 -15.65 2.47
CA LEU A 34 1.67 -16.45 1.56
C LEU A 34 1.74 -17.92 1.95
N ASP A 35 0.60 -18.61 1.88
CA ASP A 35 0.58 -20.06 1.86
C ASP A 35 0.72 -20.55 0.42
N LEU A 36 1.86 -21.18 0.13
CA LEU A 36 2.19 -21.64 -1.22
C LEU A 36 1.26 -22.76 -1.71
N ARG A 37 0.53 -23.44 -0.83
CA ARG A 37 -0.42 -24.47 -1.25
C ARG A 37 -1.54 -23.89 -2.12
N GLY A 38 -2.03 -22.70 -1.77
CA GLY A 38 -3.03 -21.98 -2.57
C GLY A 38 -2.44 -21.52 -3.91
N PHE A 39 -1.27 -20.86 -3.88
CA PHE A 39 -0.59 -20.39 -5.10
C PHE A 39 -0.27 -21.51 -6.09
N LEU A 40 0.17 -22.67 -5.59
CA LEU A 40 0.52 -23.84 -6.41
C LEU A 40 -0.69 -24.71 -6.79
N GLY A 41 -1.89 -24.39 -6.32
CA GLY A 41 -3.10 -25.16 -6.60
C GLY A 41 -3.14 -26.55 -5.92
N ILE A 42 -2.41 -26.72 -4.82
CA ILE A 42 -2.37 -27.97 -4.04
C ILE A 42 -3.62 -28.11 -3.16
N ASP A 43 -4.13 -26.99 -2.66
CA ASP A 43 -5.30 -26.94 -1.78
C ASP A 43 -6.21 -25.79 -2.22
N GLU A 44 -7.38 -26.11 -2.78
CA GLU A 44 -8.37 -25.14 -3.28
C GLU A 44 -9.06 -24.35 -2.16
N SER A 45 -8.96 -24.81 -0.91
CA SER A 45 -9.54 -24.08 0.24
C SER A 45 -8.64 -22.95 0.75
N VAL A 46 -7.39 -22.87 0.28
CA VAL A 46 -6.40 -21.89 0.70
C VAL A 46 -6.39 -20.69 -0.24
N ASN A 47 -6.47 -19.47 0.31
CA ASN A 47 -6.35 -18.24 -0.44
C ASN A 47 -4.96 -18.17 -1.14
N PRO A 48 -4.89 -18.05 -2.47
CA PRO A 48 -3.60 -17.91 -3.17
C PRO A 48 -2.97 -16.52 -3.00
N GLY A 49 -3.71 -15.55 -2.46
CA GLY A 49 -3.23 -14.20 -2.14
C GLY A 49 -2.79 -14.05 -0.68
N TYR A 50 -2.54 -12.80 -0.29
CA TYR A 50 -2.24 -12.45 1.10
C TYR A 50 -3.54 -12.41 1.92
N ASP A 51 -3.52 -12.99 3.12
CA ASP A 51 -4.58 -12.81 4.12
C ASP A 51 -4.37 -11.53 4.93
N GLU A 52 -3.11 -11.20 5.22
CA GLU A 52 -2.71 -10.00 5.95
C GLU A 52 -1.43 -9.41 5.35
N VAL A 53 -1.38 -8.08 5.37
CA VAL A 53 -0.20 -7.29 5.03
C VAL A 53 0.04 -6.29 6.16
N SER A 54 1.27 -6.22 6.65
CA SER A 54 1.70 -5.19 7.58
C SER A 54 2.48 -4.10 6.85
N VAL A 55 2.29 -2.85 7.26
CA VAL A 55 3.02 -1.69 6.70
C VAL A 55 3.61 -0.88 7.85
N VAL A 56 4.90 -0.63 7.80
CA VAL A 56 5.60 0.24 8.76
C VAL A 56 6.08 1.50 8.03
N ILE A 57 5.72 2.66 8.57
CA ILE A 57 6.11 3.97 8.02
C ILE A 57 7.04 4.64 9.02
N ARG A 58 8.24 4.99 8.56
CA ARG A 58 9.24 5.73 9.33
C ARG A 58 9.45 7.08 8.66
N LEU A 59 9.09 8.15 9.34
CA LEU A 59 9.13 9.51 8.83
C LEU A 59 9.97 10.40 9.75
N GLN A 60 10.95 11.11 9.19
CA GLN A 60 11.72 12.13 9.87
C GLN A 60 11.35 13.52 9.35
N THR A 61 10.99 14.43 10.27
CA THR A 61 10.60 15.82 9.96
C THR A 61 10.74 16.69 11.22
N ASP A 62 10.75 18.01 11.03
CA ASP A 62 10.74 19.01 12.11
C ASP A 62 9.32 19.30 12.63
N ALA A 63 8.27 18.75 11.99
CA ALA A 63 6.89 18.93 12.41
C ALA A 63 6.61 18.24 13.77
N SER A 64 5.63 18.77 14.51
CA SER A 64 5.18 18.13 15.75
C SER A 64 4.58 16.75 15.49
N ARG A 65 4.60 15.89 16.50
CA ARG A 65 3.96 14.56 16.46
C ARG A 65 2.51 14.63 15.98
N GLU A 66 1.74 15.56 16.52
CA GLU A 66 0.33 15.77 16.16
C GLU A 66 0.15 16.06 14.66
N ARG A 67 0.99 16.95 14.09
CA ARG A 67 0.97 17.25 12.65
C ARG A 67 1.35 16.05 11.79
N VAL A 68 2.29 15.23 12.27
CA VAL A 68 2.71 14.00 11.57
C VAL A 68 1.58 12.96 11.59
N GLU A 69 0.88 12.82 12.71
CA GLU A 69 -0.29 11.95 12.83
C GLU A 69 -1.44 12.43 11.95
N GLU A 70 -1.67 13.75 11.85
CA GLU A 70 -2.62 14.32 10.91
C GLU A 70 -2.25 14.01 9.45
N LEU A 71 -0.99 14.22 9.06
CA LEU A 71 -0.47 13.87 7.74
C LEU A 71 -0.69 12.38 7.45
N HIS A 72 -0.35 11.50 8.40
CA HIS A 72 -0.54 10.06 8.28
C HIS A 72 -2.02 9.71 8.00
N ASN A 73 -2.94 10.28 8.77
CA ASN A 73 -4.37 10.06 8.61
C ASN A 73 -4.89 10.54 7.24
N VAL A 74 -4.42 11.70 6.77
CA VAL A 74 -4.77 12.20 5.43
C VAL A 74 -4.27 11.24 4.34
N VAL A 75 -3.04 10.74 4.47
CA VAL A 75 -2.47 9.77 3.50
C VAL A 75 -3.25 8.46 3.50
N LEU A 76 -3.56 7.88 4.66
CA LEU A 76 -4.37 6.65 4.72
C LEU A 76 -5.77 6.83 4.12
N LYS A 77 -6.35 8.02 4.29
CA LYS A 77 -7.67 8.35 3.72
C LYS A 77 -7.65 8.48 2.19
N THR A 78 -6.54 8.94 1.62
CA THR A 78 -6.47 9.37 0.20
C THR A 78 -5.59 8.50 -0.69
N SER A 79 -4.75 7.64 -0.11
CA SER A 79 -3.88 6.73 -0.87
C SER A 79 -4.70 5.69 -1.61
N VAL A 80 -4.64 5.74 -2.94
CA VAL A 80 -5.39 4.86 -3.85
C VAL A 80 -5.01 3.40 -3.63
N ASN A 81 -3.72 3.08 -3.57
CA ASN A 81 -3.30 1.69 -3.36
C ASN A 81 -3.59 1.20 -1.94
N TYR A 82 -3.46 2.04 -0.91
CA TYR A 82 -3.90 1.63 0.42
C TYR A 82 -5.40 1.30 0.44
N ALA A 83 -6.23 2.11 -0.23
CA ALA A 83 -7.66 1.85 -0.36
C ALA A 83 -7.96 0.55 -1.13
N ASN A 84 -7.22 0.26 -2.20
CA ASN A 84 -7.37 -0.97 -2.99
C ASN A 84 -6.93 -2.23 -2.23
N PHE A 85 -5.92 -2.12 -1.36
CA PHE A 85 -5.45 -3.25 -0.54
C PHE A 85 -6.33 -3.50 0.68
N SER A 86 -6.99 -2.47 1.23
CA SER A 86 -7.82 -2.57 2.44
C SER A 86 -9.28 -2.94 2.17
N LYS A 87 -9.68 -3.08 0.91
CA LYS A 87 -11.08 -3.32 0.52
C LYS A 87 -11.15 -4.31 -0.64
N ALA A 88 -12.23 -5.08 -0.69
CA ALA A 88 -12.52 -5.91 -1.85
C ALA A 88 -12.78 -5.03 -3.08
N ILE A 89 -12.01 -5.25 -4.14
CA ILE A 89 -12.19 -4.63 -5.45
C ILE A 89 -12.71 -5.66 -6.45
N ARG A 90 -13.62 -5.25 -7.33
CA ARG A 90 -14.10 -6.12 -8.40
C ARG A 90 -13.12 -6.07 -9.57
N MET A 91 -12.46 -7.20 -9.85
CA MET A 91 -11.61 -7.34 -11.04
C MET A 91 -12.42 -7.90 -12.21
N LEU A 92 -12.26 -7.29 -13.39
CA LEU A 92 -12.92 -7.70 -14.63
C LEU A 92 -11.85 -8.12 -15.65
N PRO A 93 -11.32 -9.35 -15.56
CA PRO A 93 -10.30 -9.80 -16.48
C PRO A 93 -10.88 -10.02 -17.88
N LYS A 94 -10.14 -9.60 -18.90
CA LYS A 94 -10.39 -9.96 -20.30
C LYS A 94 -9.10 -10.53 -20.88
N LEU A 95 -9.18 -11.75 -21.40
CA LEU A 95 -8.10 -12.35 -22.18
C LEU A 95 -8.34 -12.06 -23.66
N GLU A 96 -7.34 -11.53 -24.35
CA GLU A 96 -7.31 -11.39 -25.80
C GLU A 96 -6.14 -12.22 -26.33
N VAL A 97 -6.44 -13.29 -27.07
CA VAL A 97 -5.44 -14.12 -27.74
C VAL A 97 -5.27 -13.61 -29.16
N ILE A 98 -4.06 -13.17 -29.50
CA ILE A 98 -3.72 -12.74 -30.86
C ILE A 98 -3.02 -13.92 -31.54
N GLU A 99 -3.71 -14.56 -32.48
CA GLU A 99 -3.15 -15.57 -33.37
C GLU A 99 -2.64 -14.89 -34.65
N GLY A 100 -1.47 -15.31 -35.12
CA GLY A 100 -0.83 -14.81 -36.35
C GLY A 100 -1.42 -15.40 -37.62
#